data_AF-A0A2E9HV85-F1
#
_entry.id   AF-A0A2E9HV85-F1
#
_cell.length_a   1.000
_cell.length_b   1.000
_cell.length_c   1.000
_cell.angle_alpha   90.00
_cell.angle_beta   90.00
_cell.angle_gamma   90.00
#
_symmetry.space_group_name_H-M   'P 1'
#
loop_
_entity.id
_entity.type
_entity.pdbx_description
1 polymer ?
#
loop_
_entity_poly.entity_id
_entity_poly.type
_entity_poly.pdbx_seq_one_letter_code
_entity_poly.pdbx_strand_id
1 'polypeptide(L)'
;MPSAPAAEPADPLDSADPAKPIDPVAETPDADAPEDGEPVARGPSDPEPPAEEVPTDPPVAAAPAEVPPALEPILPIGDEPIADAGVDPAAKPDPDSRIGACRNDTLYLRGEFGKARFSVDVAKTAEDRAQGLMNVDFMPTSKGMLFVYPAPQPVAFWMKNTLIPLDMIFADSHGVVVKVHHSATPGDLTSIPGGDQVQFVLEINGGLAKMLRIEEGAQIRHPTVRRAAWPC
;
A
#
# COMPACT_ATOMS: atom_id res chain seq x y z
N MET A 1 3.00 43.90 46.88
CA MET A 1 1.74 44.56 46.48
C MET A 1 2.10 45.84 45.77
N PRO A 2 1.79 45.93 44.48
CA PRO A 2 0.83 46.96 44.06
C PRO A 2 -0.35 46.35 43.31
N SER A 3 -1.52 46.89 43.62
CA SER A 3 -2.80 46.67 42.94
C SER A 3 -2.76 47.17 41.50
N ALA A 4 -3.38 46.41 40.60
CA ALA A 4 -4.01 46.94 39.40
C ALA A 4 -5.42 46.32 39.29
N PRO A 5 -6.46 47.14 38.99
CA PRO A 5 -7.85 46.71 39.00
C PRO A 5 -8.31 46.09 37.67
N ALA A 6 -9.39 45.31 37.76
CA ALA A 6 -10.15 44.70 36.67
C ALA A 6 -11.11 45.71 36.00
N ALA A 7 -11.37 45.54 34.69
CA ALA A 7 -12.70 45.69 34.04
C ALA A 7 -12.61 45.48 32.51
N GLU A 8 -13.35 44.49 32.01
CA GLU A 8 -13.96 44.37 30.65
C GLU A 8 -15.08 45.43 30.45
N PRO A 9 -15.85 45.48 29.33
CA PRO A 9 -15.65 45.10 27.91
C PRO A 9 -16.11 46.22 26.92
N ALA A 10 -15.99 46.01 25.60
CA ALA A 10 -17.02 46.37 24.60
C ALA A 10 -16.55 46.16 23.14
N ASP A 11 -17.30 45.35 22.42
CA ASP A 11 -17.46 45.32 20.96
C ASP A 11 -17.98 46.66 20.42
N PRO A 12 -17.63 47.00 19.17
CA PRO A 12 -18.66 47.50 18.26
C PRO A 12 -18.64 46.83 16.88
N LEU A 13 -19.82 46.32 16.52
CA LEU A 13 -20.31 46.11 15.16
C LEU A 13 -20.29 47.42 14.35
N ASP A 14 -19.80 47.38 13.11
CA ASP A 14 -20.30 48.22 12.00
C ASP A 14 -19.85 47.59 10.65
N SER A 15 -20.74 46.89 9.94
CA SER A 15 -21.54 47.38 8.81
C SER A 15 -20.76 47.54 7.48
N ALA A 16 -21.04 46.60 6.57
CA ALA A 16 -21.24 46.73 5.12
C ALA A 16 -20.40 47.71 4.27
N ASP A 17 -19.79 47.19 3.20
CA ASP A 17 -19.69 47.89 1.91
C ASP A 17 -20.04 46.94 0.73
N PRO A 18 -21.03 47.28 -0.12
CA PRO A 18 -21.56 46.44 -1.19
C PRO A 18 -21.03 46.77 -2.60
N ALA A 19 -21.01 45.72 -3.44
CA ALA A 19 -21.26 45.69 -4.89
C ALA A 19 -20.94 46.94 -5.75
N LYS A 20 -19.96 46.78 -6.65
CA LYS A 20 -19.71 47.70 -7.77
C LYS A 20 -20.72 47.47 -8.91
N PRO A 21 -21.32 48.52 -9.50
CA PRO A 21 -22.30 48.41 -10.59
C PRO A 21 -21.63 48.23 -11.97
N ILE A 22 -22.29 47.46 -12.83
CA ILE A 22 -21.99 47.30 -14.25
C ILE A 22 -23.21 47.83 -15.00
N ASP A 23 -23.06 48.97 -15.68
CA ASP A 23 -24.11 49.51 -16.56
C ASP A 23 -24.11 48.82 -17.94
N PRO A 24 -25.29 48.67 -18.57
CA PRO A 24 -25.46 48.02 -19.87
C PRO A 24 -25.58 49.04 -21.01
N VAL A 25 -25.06 48.71 -22.20
CA VAL A 25 -25.54 49.27 -23.47
C VAL A 25 -25.50 48.17 -24.53
N ALA A 26 -26.66 47.92 -25.13
CA ALA A 26 -26.87 47.15 -26.35
C ALA A 26 -26.82 48.10 -27.57
N GLU A 27 -26.28 47.65 -28.70
CA GLU A 27 -26.88 47.85 -30.04
C GLU A 27 -26.12 47.03 -31.11
N THR A 28 -26.89 46.29 -31.91
CA THR A 28 -26.56 45.67 -33.21
C THR A 28 -26.98 46.65 -34.34
N PRO A 29 -26.98 46.34 -35.67
CA PRO A 29 -26.29 45.36 -36.52
C PRO A 29 -25.67 46.02 -37.80
N ASP A 30 -25.24 45.17 -38.75
CA ASP A 30 -25.34 45.30 -40.23
C ASP A 30 -24.08 45.41 -41.11
N ALA A 31 -24.15 44.59 -42.16
CA ALA A 31 -23.50 44.64 -43.48
C ALA A 31 -21.99 44.42 -43.59
N ASP A 32 -21.55 43.32 -44.19
CA ASP A 32 -21.45 43.17 -45.66
C ASP A 32 -20.80 41.80 -45.99
N ALA A 33 -21.36 41.10 -46.96
CA ALA A 33 -20.75 39.98 -47.69
C ALA A 33 -20.75 40.39 -49.17
N PRO A 34 -19.74 40.05 -49.99
CA PRO A 34 -19.63 38.66 -50.48
C PRO A 34 -18.21 38.14 -50.81
N GLU A 35 -18.17 36.80 -50.90
CA GLU A 35 -17.43 35.92 -51.83
C GLU A 35 -15.95 36.17 -52.16
N ASP A 36 -15.08 35.18 -51.88
CA ASP A 36 -14.42 34.38 -52.92
C ASP A 36 -13.59 33.24 -52.30
N GLY A 37 -13.64 32.07 -52.94
CA GLY A 37 -13.25 30.79 -52.35
C GLY A 37 -11.77 30.43 -52.38
N GLU A 38 -11.44 29.43 -51.55
CA GLU A 38 -10.43 28.41 -51.85
C GLU A 38 -10.80 27.12 -51.09
N PRO A 39 -10.70 25.93 -51.72
CA PRO A 39 -11.01 24.67 -51.06
C PRO A 39 -9.87 24.30 -50.10
N VAL A 40 -10.13 24.33 -48.79
CA VAL A 40 -9.17 23.80 -47.81
C VAL A 40 -9.14 22.29 -47.97
N ALA A 41 -8.07 21.80 -48.59
CA ALA A 41 -7.77 20.38 -48.70
C ALA A 41 -7.83 19.72 -47.31
N ARG A 42 -8.60 18.64 -47.19
CA ARG A 42 -8.45 17.66 -46.12
C ARG A 42 -6.98 17.21 -46.11
N GLY A 43 -6.21 17.68 -45.13
CA GLY A 43 -4.90 17.14 -44.84
C GLY A 43 -5.01 15.64 -44.55
N PRO A 44 -4.02 14.83 -44.95
CA PRO A 44 -4.02 13.41 -44.67
C PRO A 44 -4.04 13.20 -43.15
N SER A 45 -4.95 12.33 -42.71
CA SER A 45 -4.99 11.79 -41.36
C SER A 45 -3.58 11.43 -40.91
N ASP A 46 -3.11 12.03 -39.82
CA ASP A 46 -1.91 11.58 -39.15
C ASP A 46 -1.99 10.07 -38.91
N PRO A 47 -0.94 9.30 -39.27
CA PRO A 47 -0.93 7.88 -38.96
C PRO A 47 -0.90 7.70 -37.44
N GLU A 48 -1.84 6.89 -36.94
CA GLU A 48 -1.82 6.33 -35.59
C GLU A 48 -0.39 5.84 -35.25
N PRO A 49 0.20 6.21 -34.10
CA PRO A 49 1.46 5.62 -33.70
C PRO A 49 1.28 4.11 -33.56
N PRO A 50 2.25 3.29 -34.01
CA PRO A 50 2.15 1.85 -33.81
C PRO A 50 2.06 1.57 -32.30
N ALA A 51 1.10 0.74 -31.91
CA ALA A 51 0.99 0.23 -30.56
C ALA A 51 2.35 -0.29 -30.11
N GLU A 52 2.96 0.36 -29.12
CA GLU A 52 4.09 -0.22 -28.40
C GLU A 52 3.59 -1.53 -27.79
N GLU A 53 4.21 -2.63 -28.21
CA GLU A 53 3.98 -3.96 -27.67
C GLU A 53 4.26 -3.91 -26.16
N VAL A 54 3.19 -3.90 -25.37
CA VAL A 54 3.26 -4.19 -23.93
C VAL A 54 4.01 -5.51 -23.80
N PRO A 55 5.12 -5.59 -23.04
CA PRO A 55 5.81 -6.85 -22.83
C PRO A 55 4.81 -7.82 -22.20
N THR A 56 4.37 -8.79 -22.99
CA THR A 56 3.58 -9.91 -22.51
C THR A 56 4.52 -10.75 -21.67
N ASP A 57 4.23 -10.86 -20.38
CA ASP A 57 4.89 -11.84 -19.53
C ASP A 57 4.80 -13.21 -20.22
N PRO A 58 5.92 -13.94 -20.38
CA PRO A 58 5.90 -15.25 -21.00
C PRO A 58 5.00 -16.18 -20.17
N PRO A 59 4.18 -17.04 -20.82
CA PRO A 59 3.39 -18.01 -20.10
C PRO A 59 4.32 -18.98 -19.38
N VAL A 60 4.25 -19.00 -18.04
CA VAL A 60 4.92 -20.01 -17.21
C VAL A 60 4.27 -21.35 -17.54
N ALA A 61 5.05 -22.21 -18.20
CA ALA A 61 4.61 -23.53 -18.61
C ALA A 61 4.11 -24.34 -17.41
N ALA A 62 2.86 -24.80 -17.50
CA ALA A 62 2.22 -25.68 -16.53
C ALA A 62 2.86 -27.07 -16.55
N ALA A 63 3.38 -27.51 -15.40
CA ALA A 63 3.72 -28.92 -15.16
C ALA A 63 2.52 -29.62 -14.47
N PRO A 64 2.23 -30.89 -14.79
CA PRO A 64 1.04 -31.57 -14.31
C PRO A 64 1.08 -31.85 -12.80
N ALA A 65 -0.07 -31.69 -12.16
CA ALA A 65 -0.30 -31.95 -10.74
C ALA A 65 -0.13 -33.44 -10.40
N GLU A 66 0.76 -33.75 -9.47
CA GLU A 66 0.79 -35.06 -8.80
C GLU A 66 -0.30 -35.12 -7.72
N VAL A 67 -1.00 -36.26 -7.70
CA VAL A 67 -2.12 -36.57 -6.81
C VAL A 67 -1.62 -36.73 -5.36
N PRO A 68 -2.21 -36.04 -4.36
CA PRO A 68 -1.83 -36.24 -2.96
C PRO A 68 -2.34 -37.61 -2.43
N PRO A 69 -1.58 -38.31 -1.58
CA PRO A 69 -2.03 -39.56 -0.97
C PRO A 69 -3.16 -39.32 0.05
N ALA A 70 -4.00 -40.35 0.20
CA ALA A 70 -5.16 -40.36 1.08
C ALA A 70 -4.77 -40.20 2.57
N LEU A 71 -5.58 -39.41 3.29
CA LEU A 71 -5.52 -39.19 4.73
C LEU A 71 -5.89 -40.48 5.50
N GLU A 72 -5.03 -40.89 6.43
CA GLU A 72 -5.33 -41.94 7.41
C GLU A 72 -6.12 -41.40 8.63
N PRO A 73 -6.93 -42.24 9.31
CA PRO A 73 -7.80 -41.79 10.39
C PRO A 73 -7.03 -41.47 11.70
N ILE A 74 -7.43 -40.36 12.32
CA ILE A 74 -6.91 -39.81 13.58
C ILE A 74 -7.36 -40.69 14.75
N LEU A 75 -6.40 -41.16 15.57
CA LEU A 75 -6.64 -41.87 16.83
C LEU A 75 -7.08 -40.90 17.95
N PRO A 76 -7.83 -41.35 18.99
CA PRO A 76 -8.38 -40.48 20.01
C PRO A 76 -7.29 -39.92 20.95
N ILE A 77 -7.42 -38.62 21.26
CA ILE A 77 -6.59 -37.88 22.22
C ILE A 77 -6.85 -38.43 23.63
N GLY A 78 -5.82 -38.99 24.26
CA GLY A 78 -5.81 -39.33 25.68
C GLY A 78 -5.60 -38.08 26.54
N ASP A 79 -6.36 -37.98 27.63
CA ASP A 79 -6.23 -36.98 28.68
C ASP A 79 -5.00 -37.32 29.54
N GLU A 80 -3.83 -36.82 29.16
CA GLU A 80 -2.62 -36.84 30.00
C GLU A 80 -2.19 -35.41 30.33
N PRO A 81 -1.83 -35.10 31.59
CA PRO A 81 -1.43 -33.76 31.98
C PRO A 81 -0.10 -33.41 31.30
N ILE A 82 -0.10 -32.31 30.55
CA ILE A 82 1.08 -31.76 29.89
C ILE A 82 2.07 -31.34 31.00
N ALA A 83 3.10 -32.15 31.21
CA ALA A 83 4.25 -31.76 32.01
C ALA A 83 4.92 -30.55 31.37
N ASP A 84 5.10 -29.50 32.17
CA ASP A 84 5.75 -28.24 31.85
C ASP A 84 7.09 -28.49 31.13
N ALA A 85 7.14 -28.14 29.84
CA ALA A 85 8.35 -28.21 29.04
C ALA A 85 9.32 -27.13 29.54
N GLY A 86 10.34 -27.57 30.26
CA GLY A 86 11.34 -26.72 30.89
C GLY A 86 11.88 -25.63 29.96
N VAL A 87 11.60 -24.39 30.34
CA VAL A 87 12.26 -23.19 29.81
C VAL A 87 13.72 -23.23 30.23
N ASP A 88 14.64 -23.13 29.27
CA ASP A 88 16.08 -23.12 29.52
C ASP A 88 16.46 -21.87 30.37
N PRO A 89 16.96 -22.05 31.61
CA PRO A 89 17.27 -20.93 32.51
C PRO A 89 18.47 -20.08 32.05
N ALA A 90 19.19 -20.49 31.00
CA ALA A 90 20.31 -19.75 30.44
C ALA A 90 19.92 -18.85 29.25
N ALA A 91 18.68 -18.94 28.74
CA ALA A 91 18.20 -18.04 27.71
C ALA A 91 18.05 -16.62 28.31
N LYS A 92 18.90 -15.68 27.86
CA LYS A 92 18.72 -14.26 28.22
C LYS A 92 17.31 -13.84 27.81
N PRO A 93 16.50 -13.27 28.72
CA PRO A 93 15.17 -12.80 28.35
C PRO A 93 15.31 -11.75 27.25
N ASP A 94 14.76 -12.06 26.08
CA ASP A 94 14.68 -11.13 24.96
C ASP A 94 13.93 -9.87 25.44
N PRO A 95 14.48 -8.65 25.29
CA PRO A 95 13.73 -7.42 25.56
C PRO A 95 12.42 -7.31 24.74
N ASP A 96 12.25 -8.12 23.68
CA ASP A 96 11.02 -8.29 22.91
C ASP A 96 10.09 -9.42 23.39
N SER A 97 10.37 -10.08 24.52
CA SER A 97 9.54 -11.12 25.15
C SER A 97 8.09 -10.72 25.48
N ARG A 98 7.72 -9.44 25.34
CA ARG A 98 6.32 -8.97 25.43
C ARG A 98 5.56 -9.04 24.11
N ILE A 99 6.23 -9.35 23.00
CA ILE A 99 5.59 -9.65 21.72
C ILE A 99 5.31 -11.14 21.73
N GLY A 100 4.03 -11.51 21.64
CA GLY A 100 3.62 -12.91 21.63
C GLY A 100 4.31 -13.72 20.54
N ALA A 101 4.18 -15.05 20.60
CA ALA A 101 4.76 -15.96 19.63
C ALA A 101 4.41 -15.56 18.18
N CYS A 102 5.38 -15.76 17.27
CA CYS A 102 5.16 -15.49 15.86
C CYS A 102 4.04 -16.36 15.28
N ARG A 103 3.19 -15.76 14.46
CA ARG A 103 2.06 -16.41 13.77
C ARG A 103 2.09 -16.07 12.29
N ASN A 104 1.63 -16.99 11.45
CA ASN A 104 1.58 -16.81 10.00
C ASN A 104 0.59 -15.74 9.52
N ASP A 105 -0.35 -15.34 10.38
CA ASP A 105 -1.38 -14.33 10.10
C ASP A 105 -1.06 -12.98 10.72
N THR A 106 0.14 -12.82 11.28
CA THR A 106 0.52 -11.67 12.09
C THR A 106 1.89 -11.17 11.68
N LEU A 107 1.96 -9.91 11.23
CA LEU A 107 3.21 -9.23 10.97
C LEU A 107 3.42 -8.10 11.99
N TYR A 108 4.65 -8.01 12.50
CA TYR A 108 5.08 -6.88 13.31
C TYR A 108 6.09 -6.02 12.54
N LEU A 109 5.98 -4.70 12.71
CA LEU A 109 6.98 -3.73 12.27
C LEU A 109 7.56 -3.01 13.48
N ARG A 110 8.87 -2.77 13.47
CA ARG A 110 9.53 -1.87 14.41
C ARG A 110 10.38 -0.82 13.70
N GLY A 111 10.51 0.33 14.31
CA GLY A 111 11.41 1.41 13.90
C GLY A 111 11.46 2.49 14.98
N GLU A 112 11.96 3.67 14.64
CA GLU A 112 12.01 4.83 15.55
C GLU A 112 10.61 5.24 16.06
N PHE A 113 9.57 4.92 15.29
CA PHE A 113 8.16 5.13 15.66
C PHE A 113 7.62 4.16 16.72
N GLY A 114 8.44 3.21 17.18
CA GLY A 114 8.02 2.15 18.09
C GLY A 114 7.64 0.88 17.33
N LYS A 115 6.45 0.35 17.61
CA LYS A 115 5.99 -0.94 17.07
C LYS A 115 4.58 -0.86 16.51
N ALA A 116 4.36 -1.52 15.38
CA ALA A 116 3.05 -1.70 14.75
C ALA A 116 2.77 -3.20 14.53
N ARG A 117 1.49 -3.56 14.54
CA ARG A 117 1.02 -4.94 14.32
C ARG A 117 -0.06 -4.93 13.24
N PHE A 118 0.05 -5.85 12.31
CA PHE A 118 -0.91 -6.09 11.24
C PHE A 118 -1.34 -7.55 11.22
N SER A 119 -2.63 -7.78 11.02
CA SER A 119 -3.12 -9.07 10.52
C SER A 119 -2.81 -9.14 9.03
N VAL A 120 -2.21 -10.21 8.56
CA VAL A 120 -1.79 -10.32 7.15
C VAL A 120 -2.31 -11.58 6.49
N ASP A 121 -2.79 -11.43 5.26
CA ASP A 121 -2.91 -12.54 4.32
C ASP A 121 -1.56 -12.70 3.59
N VAL A 122 -1.10 -13.93 3.33
CA VAL A 122 0.25 -14.17 2.79
C VAL A 122 0.17 -14.68 1.36
N ALA A 123 0.65 -13.90 0.41
CA ALA A 123 0.73 -14.25 -1.01
C ALA A 123 2.10 -14.88 -1.34
N LYS A 124 2.12 -16.19 -1.57
CA LYS A 124 3.37 -16.96 -1.83
C LYS A 124 3.47 -17.48 -3.25
N THR A 125 2.36 -17.81 -3.88
CA THR A 125 2.35 -18.31 -5.27
C THR A 125 2.40 -17.13 -6.25
N ALA A 126 2.70 -17.41 -7.52
CA ALA A 126 2.68 -16.35 -8.54
C ALA A 126 1.26 -15.82 -8.72
N GLU A 127 0.28 -16.70 -8.63
CA GLU A 127 -1.15 -16.42 -8.74
C GLU A 127 -1.64 -15.54 -7.59
N ASP A 128 -1.30 -15.88 -6.34
CA ASP A 128 -1.68 -15.06 -5.18
C ASP A 128 -1.08 -13.65 -5.28
N ARG A 129 0.19 -13.54 -5.72
CA ARG A 129 0.85 -12.25 -5.87
C ARG A 129 0.28 -11.43 -7.04
N ALA A 130 -0.08 -12.09 -8.14
CA ALA A 130 -0.71 -11.42 -9.28
C ALA A 130 -2.13 -10.92 -8.94
N GLN A 131 -2.87 -11.66 -8.11
CA GLN A 131 -4.19 -11.28 -7.63
C GLN A 131 -4.11 -10.13 -6.61
N GLY A 132 -3.20 -10.20 -5.64
CA GLY A 132 -3.04 -9.16 -4.61
C GLY A 132 -4.35 -8.77 -3.93
N LEU A 133 -4.56 -7.46 -3.75
CA LEU A 133 -5.78 -6.87 -3.18
C LEU A 133 -6.80 -6.40 -4.25
N MET A 134 -6.77 -6.98 -5.46
CA MET A 134 -7.77 -6.66 -6.49
C MET A 134 -9.20 -6.93 -6.02
N ASN A 135 -10.12 -6.04 -6.39
CA ASN A 135 -11.54 -6.08 -6.08
C ASN A 135 -11.89 -6.08 -4.58
N VAL A 136 -10.97 -5.65 -3.72
CA VAL A 136 -11.23 -5.43 -2.29
C VAL A 136 -11.79 -4.03 -2.10
N ASP A 137 -13.08 -3.93 -1.73
CA ASP A 137 -13.76 -2.64 -1.51
C ASP A 137 -13.36 -1.96 -0.19
N PHE A 138 -12.98 -2.74 0.81
CA PHE A 138 -12.67 -2.26 2.15
C PHE A 138 -11.66 -3.18 2.86
N MET A 139 -10.68 -2.58 3.54
CA MET A 139 -9.72 -3.29 4.37
C MET A 139 -9.60 -2.62 5.75
N PRO A 140 -9.76 -3.36 6.87
CA PRO A 140 -9.53 -2.83 8.21
C PRO A 140 -8.14 -2.20 8.36
N THR A 141 -8.01 -1.13 9.15
CA THR A 141 -6.75 -0.36 9.29
C THR A 141 -5.54 -1.23 9.64
N SER A 142 -5.71 -2.19 10.56
CA SER A 142 -4.64 -3.10 10.99
C SER A 142 -4.59 -4.40 10.18
N LYS A 143 -5.15 -4.43 8.97
CA LYS A 143 -5.03 -5.54 8.02
C LYS A 143 -4.12 -5.14 6.86
N GLY A 144 -3.42 -6.12 6.31
CA GLY A 144 -2.61 -5.97 5.10
C GLY A 144 -2.42 -7.29 4.36
N MET A 145 -1.61 -7.25 3.32
CA MET A 145 -1.17 -8.43 2.58
C MET A 145 0.35 -8.47 2.53
N LEU A 146 0.95 -9.62 2.86
CA LEU A 146 2.37 -9.88 2.78
C LEU A 146 2.68 -10.70 1.53
N PHE A 147 3.35 -10.09 0.57
CA PHE A 147 3.87 -10.74 -0.62
C PHE A 147 5.24 -11.33 -0.30
N VAL A 148 5.42 -12.60 -0.63
CA VAL A 148 6.64 -13.36 -0.37
C VAL A 148 7.22 -13.85 -1.67
N TYR A 149 8.46 -13.47 -1.94
CA TYR A 149 9.21 -13.95 -3.08
C TYR A 149 10.17 -15.09 -2.66
N PRO A 150 10.37 -16.11 -3.51
CA PRO A 150 11.26 -17.23 -3.21
C PRO A 150 12.71 -16.81 -2.94
N ALA A 151 13.16 -15.75 -3.63
CA ALA A 151 14.50 -15.17 -3.51
C ALA A 151 14.44 -13.65 -3.72
N PRO A 152 15.43 -12.89 -3.20
CA PRO A 152 15.58 -11.48 -3.49
C PRO A 152 15.67 -11.21 -5.00
N GLN A 153 14.88 -10.27 -5.48
CA GLN A 153 14.81 -9.91 -6.90
C GLN A 153 14.29 -8.49 -7.10
N PRO A 154 14.44 -7.93 -8.31
CA PRO A 154 13.70 -6.74 -8.71
C PRO A 154 12.20 -7.02 -8.71
N VAL A 155 11.42 -6.15 -8.08
CA VAL A 155 9.96 -6.24 -8.09
C VAL A 155 9.35 -4.89 -8.45
N ALA A 156 8.21 -4.93 -9.12
CA ALA A 156 7.39 -3.77 -9.38
C ALA A 156 5.92 -4.12 -9.22
N PHE A 157 5.13 -3.15 -8.77
CA PHE A 157 3.70 -3.29 -8.53
C PHE A 157 2.92 -2.30 -9.38
N TRP A 158 1.61 -2.52 -9.45
CA TRP A 158 0.61 -1.64 -10.06
C TRP A 158 -0.69 -1.77 -9.27
N MET A 159 -1.70 -0.96 -9.60
CA MET A 159 -2.98 -0.93 -8.90
C MET A 159 -4.14 -1.41 -9.78
N LYS A 160 -3.85 -2.23 -10.81
CA LYS A 160 -4.87 -2.80 -11.70
C LYS A 160 -5.98 -3.46 -10.89
N ASN A 161 -7.23 -3.04 -11.07
CA ASN A 161 -8.41 -3.55 -10.34
C ASN A 161 -8.35 -3.43 -8.80
N THR A 162 -7.41 -2.66 -8.23
CA THR A 162 -7.36 -2.39 -6.80
C THR A 162 -8.19 -1.14 -6.49
N LEU A 163 -9.18 -1.27 -5.61
CA LEU A 163 -10.22 -0.25 -5.37
C LEU A 163 -9.90 0.71 -4.21
N ILE A 164 -8.99 0.29 -3.32
CA ILE A 164 -8.55 1.07 -2.16
C ILE A 164 -7.14 1.61 -2.40
N PRO A 165 -6.80 2.82 -1.91
CA PRO A 165 -5.43 3.32 -1.96
C PRO A 165 -4.55 2.47 -1.03
N LEU A 166 -3.30 2.22 -1.43
CA LEU A 166 -2.38 1.36 -0.67
C LEU A 166 -1.03 2.04 -0.45
N ASP A 167 -0.43 1.77 0.71
CA ASP A 167 1.00 1.98 0.93
C ASP A 167 1.72 0.65 0.68
N MET A 168 2.82 0.68 -0.08
CA MET A 168 3.65 -0.49 -0.39
C MET A 168 4.98 -0.36 0.34
N ILE A 169 5.24 -1.29 1.25
CA ILE A 169 6.45 -1.32 2.08
C ILE A 169 7.33 -2.46 1.57
N PHE A 170 8.41 -2.12 0.86
CA PHE A 170 9.33 -3.08 0.25
C PHE A 170 10.47 -3.41 1.22
N ALA A 171 10.80 -4.69 1.37
CA ALA A 171 11.82 -5.16 2.31
C ALA A 171 12.74 -6.25 1.72
N ASP A 172 13.98 -6.27 2.20
CA ASP A 172 15.03 -7.19 1.78
C ASP A 172 14.88 -8.61 2.38
N SER A 173 15.84 -9.51 2.12
CA SER A 173 15.81 -10.88 2.66
C SER A 173 15.87 -10.99 4.19
N HIS A 174 16.30 -9.94 4.87
CA HIS A 174 16.37 -9.87 6.33
C HIS A 174 15.14 -9.18 6.92
N GLY A 175 14.15 -8.82 6.09
CA GLY A 175 12.95 -8.10 6.50
C GLY A 175 13.21 -6.62 6.83
N VAL A 176 14.32 -6.04 6.37
CA VAL A 176 14.60 -4.61 6.54
C VAL A 176 13.92 -3.85 5.40
N VAL A 177 13.11 -2.86 5.75
CA VAL A 177 12.42 -1.99 4.79
C VAL A 177 13.47 -1.19 4.02
N VAL A 178 13.46 -1.33 2.70
CA VAL A 178 14.36 -0.65 1.77
C VAL A 178 13.70 0.50 1.03
N LYS A 179 12.36 0.51 0.96
CA LYS A 179 11.58 1.56 0.32
C LYS A 179 10.15 1.55 0.83
N VAL A 180 9.54 2.72 0.93
CA VAL A 180 8.09 2.87 1.13
C VAL A 180 7.53 3.71 -0.01
N HIS A 181 6.52 3.18 -0.71
CA HIS A 181 5.72 3.95 -1.65
C HIS A 181 4.38 4.27 -0.98
N HIS A 182 4.07 5.56 -0.88
CA HIS A 182 2.88 6.03 -0.19
C HIS A 182 1.73 6.26 -1.17
N SER A 183 0.54 5.82 -0.77
CA SER A 183 -0.74 6.19 -1.36
C SER A 183 -0.80 5.94 -2.87
N ALA A 184 -0.44 4.72 -3.28
CA ALA A 184 -0.64 4.23 -4.64
C ALA A 184 -2.11 4.43 -5.04
N THR A 185 -2.32 4.92 -6.26
CA THR A 185 -3.64 5.38 -6.73
C THR A 185 -4.46 4.19 -7.24
N PRO A 186 -5.70 3.98 -6.77
CA PRO A 186 -6.58 2.91 -7.26
C PRO A 186 -6.68 2.88 -8.78
N GLY A 187 -6.55 1.70 -9.38
CA GLY A 187 -6.65 1.51 -10.83
C GLY A 187 -5.46 1.99 -11.67
N ASP A 188 -4.46 2.65 -11.08
CA ASP A 188 -3.28 3.13 -11.80
C ASP A 188 -2.40 1.96 -12.27
N LEU A 189 -2.07 1.95 -13.57
CA LEU A 189 -1.25 0.91 -14.20
C LEU A 189 0.23 1.31 -14.30
N THR A 190 0.58 2.50 -13.84
CA THR A 190 1.97 2.97 -13.80
C THR A 190 2.78 2.05 -12.88
N SER A 191 3.92 1.57 -13.40
CA SER A 191 4.79 0.67 -12.65
C SER A 191 5.41 1.37 -11.43
N ILE A 192 5.30 0.73 -10.27
CA ILE A 192 5.85 1.17 -8.99
C ILE A 192 7.03 0.25 -8.63
N PRO A 193 8.29 0.62 -8.98
CA PRO A 193 9.45 -0.22 -8.70
C PRO A 193 9.79 -0.22 -7.20
N GLY A 194 10.00 -1.41 -6.64
CA GLY A 194 10.37 -1.62 -5.24
C GLY A 194 11.87 -1.61 -4.94
N GLY A 195 12.70 -1.81 -5.96
CA GLY A 195 14.16 -1.96 -5.85
C GLY A 195 14.64 -3.35 -6.29
N ASP A 196 15.96 -3.55 -6.40
CA ASP A 196 16.57 -4.70 -7.07
C ASP A 196 16.76 -5.95 -6.21
N GLN A 197 16.64 -5.82 -4.89
CA GLN A 197 16.93 -6.88 -3.90
C GLN A 197 15.79 -7.03 -2.89
N VAL A 198 14.55 -6.94 -3.38
CA VAL A 198 13.35 -7.08 -2.55
C VAL A 198 12.97 -8.56 -2.46
N GLN A 199 12.61 -9.00 -1.25
CA GLN A 199 12.06 -10.34 -1.03
C GLN A 199 10.65 -10.31 -0.43
N PHE A 200 10.30 -9.23 0.28
CA PHE A 200 8.99 -9.08 0.91
C PHE A 200 8.39 -7.73 0.55
N VAL A 201 7.07 -7.72 0.34
CA VAL A 201 6.31 -6.48 0.22
C VAL A 201 5.11 -6.57 1.13
N LEU A 202 4.89 -5.55 1.95
CA LEU A 202 3.69 -5.42 2.76
C LEU A 202 2.81 -4.32 2.17
N GLU A 203 1.61 -4.67 1.77
CA GLU A 203 0.56 -3.72 1.41
C GLU A 203 -0.35 -3.46 2.61
N ILE A 204 -0.57 -2.18 2.92
CA ILE A 204 -1.51 -1.69 3.94
C ILE A 204 -2.34 -0.54 3.36
N ASN A 205 -3.37 -0.10 4.10
CA ASN A 205 -4.18 1.06 3.69
C ASN A 205 -3.31 2.31 3.41
N GLY A 206 -3.63 3.00 2.32
CA GLY A 206 -2.92 4.20 1.87
C GLY A 206 -2.87 5.30 2.93
N GLY A 207 -1.70 5.91 3.09
CA GLY A 207 -1.41 6.96 4.05
C GLY A 207 -1.08 6.47 5.46
N LEU A 208 -1.29 5.19 5.76
CA LEU A 208 -1.05 4.63 7.09
C LEU A 208 0.44 4.56 7.43
N ALA A 209 1.31 4.24 6.47
CA ALA A 209 2.76 4.24 6.67
C ALA A 209 3.25 5.63 7.06
N LYS A 210 2.74 6.68 6.41
CA LYS A 210 3.07 8.06 6.78
C LYS A 210 2.55 8.44 8.16
N MET A 211 1.32 8.03 8.51
CA MET A 211 0.73 8.27 9.83
C MET A 211 1.54 7.61 10.95
N LEU A 212 1.99 6.38 10.73
CA LEU A 212 2.80 5.62 11.68
C LEU A 212 4.29 5.95 11.60
N ARG A 213 4.73 6.77 10.64
CA ARG A 213 6.15 7.08 10.36
C ARG A 213 6.99 5.83 10.08
N ILE A 214 6.41 4.90 9.33
CA ILE A 214 7.14 3.74 8.80
C ILE A 214 8.01 4.25 7.65
N GLU A 215 9.32 4.08 7.79
CA GLU A 215 10.35 4.56 6.88
C GLU A 215 11.37 3.45 6.58
N GLU A 216 12.31 3.73 5.69
CA GLU A 216 13.44 2.85 5.39
C GLU A 216 14.24 2.53 6.67
N GLY A 217 14.73 1.30 6.77
CA GLY A 217 15.40 0.77 7.96
C GLY A 217 14.47 0.16 9.00
N ALA A 218 13.15 0.36 8.91
CA ALA A 218 12.18 -0.38 9.72
C ALA A 218 12.32 -1.90 9.51
N GLN A 219 11.95 -2.70 10.50
CA GLN A 219 12.19 -4.15 10.48
C GLN A 219 10.90 -4.94 10.64
N ILE A 220 10.71 -5.92 9.75
CA ILE A 220 9.61 -6.88 9.75
C ILE A 220 9.98 -8.09 10.63
N ARG A 221 9.04 -8.49 11.49
CA ARG A 221 9.06 -9.79 12.18
C ARG A 221 7.84 -10.62 11.76
N HIS A 222 8.11 -11.74 11.10
CA HIS A 222 7.12 -12.71 10.60
C HIS A 222 7.81 -14.07 10.35
N PRO A 223 7.17 -15.24 10.57
CA PRO A 223 7.77 -16.57 10.36
C PRO A 223 8.44 -16.82 8.99
N THR A 224 7.96 -16.13 7.95
CA THR A 224 8.52 -16.26 6.59
C THR A 224 9.93 -15.67 6.47
N VAL A 225 10.30 -14.70 7.31
CA VAL A 225 11.61 -14.04 7.25
C VAL A 225 12.66 -14.92 7.92
N ARG A 226 13.26 -15.84 7.17
CA ARG A 226 14.15 -16.88 7.73
C ARG A 226 15.45 -16.33 8.32
N ARG A 227 15.98 -15.23 7.76
CA ARG A 227 17.21 -14.57 8.21
C ARG A 227 16.89 -13.18 8.75
N ALA A 228 15.89 -13.07 9.62
CA ALA A 228 15.37 -11.78 10.04
C ALA A 228 16.38 -10.96 10.86
N ALA A 229 16.49 -9.67 10.55
CA ALA A 229 17.12 -8.68 11.42
C ALA A 229 16.34 -8.53 12.74
N TRP A 230 15.04 -8.85 12.71
CA TRP A 230 14.20 -8.99 13.89
C TRP A 230 13.56 -10.39 13.96
N PRO A 231 14.22 -11.35 14.63
CA PRO A 231 13.81 -12.73 14.62
C PRO A 231 12.50 -12.97 15.38
N CYS A 232 11.79 -14.00 14.93
CA CYS A 232 10.97 -14.81 15.80
C CYS A 232 11.88 -15.49 16.82
#